data_AF-A0A088FF96-F1
#
_entry.id   AF-A0A088FF96-F1
#
_cell.length_a   1.000
_cell.length_b   1.000
_cell.length_c   1.000
_cell.angle_alpha   90.00
_cell.angle_beta   90.00
_cell.angle_gamma   90.00
#
_symmetry.space_group_name_H-M   'P 1'
#
loop_
_entity.id
_entity.type
_entity.pdbx_description
1 polymer ?
#
loop_
_entity_poly.entity_id
_entity_poly.type
_entity_poly.pdbx_seq_one_letter_code
_entity_poly.pdbx_strand_id
1 'polypeptide(L)' 'SPLGESKRGGEVYRLYDVGGQRNERRKWIHLFEGVNAVICCAAISEYDQMLFEDETKNRMMETKELFEWVLKQRCFE' A
#
# COMPACT_ATOMS: atom_id res chain seq x y z
N SER A 1 -2.92 1.96 -13.26
CA SER A 1 -2.32 2.54 -14.48
C SER A 1 -1.03 3.25 -14.12
N PRO A 2 0.00 3.31 -14.98
CA PRO A 2 1.23 4.01 -14.65
C PRO A 2 0.93 5.49 -14.38
N LEU A 3 1.40 6.01 -13.24
CA LEU A 3 1.14 7.39 -12.82
C LEU A 3 2.04 8.44 -13.53
N GLY A 4 3.00 8.02 -14.36
CA GLY A 4 3.85 8.89 -15.16
C GLY A 4 5.30 8.42 -15.26
N GLU A 5 6.02 8.87 -16.27
CA GLU A 5 7.47 8.68 -16.42
C GLU A 5 8.19 9.97 -15.97
N SER A 6 8.99 9.90 -14.91
CA SER A 6 9.84 11.02 -14.47
C SER A 6 11.30 10.72 -14.81
N LYS A 7 11.90 11.50 -15.70
CA LYS A 7 13.33 11.40 -16.05
C LYS A 7 14.11 12.43 -15.24
N ARG A 8 14.85 11.98 -14.22
CA ARG A 8 15.99 12.71 -13.64
C ARG A 8 17.20 11.79 -13.69
N GLY A 9 18.25 12.17 -14.42
CA GLY A 9 19.52 11.43 -14.45
C GLY A 9 19.60 10.22 -15.39
N GLY A 10 18.60 9.96 -16.24
CA GLY A 10 18.59 8.83 -17.18
C GLY A 10 17.86 7.58 -16.68
N GLU A 11 17.57 7.52 -15.38
CA GLU A 11 16.81 6.44 -14.75
C GLU A 11 15.29 6.60 -15.00
N VAL A 12 14.62 5.49 -15.29
CA VAL A 12 13.17 5.43 -15.50
C VAL A 12 12.52 4.70 -14.33
N TYR A 13 11.74 5.42 -13.53
CA TYR A 13 10.93 4.84 -12.45
C TYR A 13 9.52 4.57 -12.94
N ARG A 14 8.99 3.39 -12.62
CA ARG A 14 7.58 3.05 -12.83
C ARG A 14 6.89 2.95 -11.48
N LEU A 15 5.91 3.83 -11.28
CA LEU A 15 5.08 3.82 -10.08
C LEU A 15 3.73 3.17 -10.40
N TYR A 16 3.35 2.19 -9.59
CA TYR A 16 2.07 1.52 -9.63
C TYR A 16 1.27 1.91 -8.39
N ASP A 17 0.11 2.51 -8.61
CA ASP A 17 -0.83 2.84 -7.54
C ASP A 17 -1.90 1.77 -7.42
N VAL A 18 -2.13 1.31 -6.18
CA VAL A 18 -3.07 0.25 -5.84
C VAL A 18 -3.99 0.71 -4.71
N GLY A 19 -5.28 0.38 -4.84
CA GLY A 19 -6.26 0.70 -3.82
C GLY A 19 -5.96 0.00 -2.50
N GLY A 20 -5.98 0.76 -1.40
CA GLY A 20 -5.74 0.27 -0.02
C GLY A 20 -6.98 -0.28 0.70
N GLN A 21 -8.18 -0.08 0.14
CA GLN A 21 -9.44 -0.57 0.69
C GLN A 21 -9.48 -2.10 0.71
N ARG A 22 -10.15 -2.70 1.70
CA ARG A 22 -10.16 -4.16 1.90
C ARG A 22 -10.58 -4.93 0.65
N ASN A 23 -11.60 -4.43 -0.06
CA ASN A 23 -12.13 -5.06 -1.27
C ASN A 23 -11.20 -4.99 -2.49
N GLU A 24 -10.23 -4.06 -2.48
CA GLU A 24 -9.26 -3.86 -3.55
C GLU A 24 -7.98 -4.69 -3.32
N ARG A 25 -7.69 -5.08 -2.07
CA ARG A 25 -6.48 -5.83 -1.71
C ARG A 25 -6.37 -7.20 -2.38
N ARG A 26 -7.48 -7.82 -2.79
CA ARG A 26 -7.47 -9.04 -3.60
C ARG A 26 -6.72 -8.89 -4.94
N LYS A 27 -6.56 -7.66 -5.43
CA LYS A 27 -5.83 -7.34 -6.67
C LYS A 27 -4.32 -7.22 -6.44
N TRP A 28 -3.85 -7.27 -5.18
CA TRP A 28 -2.43 -7.13 -4.84
C TRP A 28 -1.60 -8.39 -5.15
N ILE A 29 -2.21 -9.45 -5.69
CA ILE A 29 -1.52 -10.71 -6.03
C ILE A 29 -0.29 -10.53 -6.94
N HIS A 30 -0.27 -9.49 -7.78
CA HIS A 30 0.85 -9.15 -8.66
C HIS A 30 1.70 -7.96 -8.16
N LEU A 31 1.35 -7.39 -7.00
CA LEU A 31 1.98 -6.16 -6.48
C LEU A 31 3.47 -6.33 -6.24
N PHE A 32 3.90 -7.55 -5.91
CA PHE A 32 5.25 -7.84 -5.46
C PHE A 32 6.13 -8.49 -6.53
N GLU A 33 5.62 -8.71 -7.74
CA GLU A 33 6.41 -9.26 -8.85
C GLU A 33 7.15 -8.13 -9.59
N GLY A 34 8.49 -8.13 -9.49
CA GLY A 34 9.34 -7.22 -10.26
C GLY A 34 9.36 -5.77 -9.75
N VAL A 35 8.91 -5.50 -8.52
CA VAL A 35 9.06 -4.19 -7.87
C VAL A 35 10.35 -4.12 -7.06
N ASN A 36 11.03 -2.98 -7.09
CA ASN A 36 12.25 -2.75 -6.30
C ASN A 36 11.96 -2.25 -4.88
N ALA A 37 10.79 -1.63 -4.68
CA ALA A 37 10.39 -1.06 -3.41
C ALA A 37 8.87 -0.95 -3.33
N VAL A 38 8.34 -0.92 -2.10
CA VAL A 38 6.94 -0.63 -1.80
C VAL A 38 6.87 0.59 -0.90
N ILE A 39 5.96 1.50 -1.22
CA ILE A 39 5.70 2.71 -0.43
C ILE A 39 4.35 2.51 0.25
N CYS A 40 4.35 2.39 1.58
CA CYS A 40 3.12 2.32 2.38
C CYS A 40 2.76 3.71 2.90
N CYS A 41 1.59 4.22 2.50
CA CYS A 41 1.06 5.49 2.99
C CYS A 41 0.16 5.28 4.21
N ALA A 42 0.43 6.00 5.30
CA ALA A 42 -0.36 5.96 6.52
C ALA A 42 -0.98 7.34 6.81
N ALA A 43 -2.28 7.37 7.05
CA ALA A 43 -2.99 8.59 7.45
C ALA A 43 -2.92 8.77 8.97
N ILE A 44 -1.88 9.46 9.45
CA ILE A 44 -1.61 9.64 10.90
C ILE A 44 -2.76 10.38 11.61
N SER A 45 -3.47 11.26 10.88
CA SER A 45 -4.61 12.02 11.40
C SER A 45 -5.85 11.18 11.70
N GLU A 46 -5.89 9.90 11.30
CA GLU A 46 -7.07 9.03 11.46
C GLU A 46 -7.00 8.15 12.72
N TYR A 47 -6.22 8.56 13.72
CA TYR A 47 -6.01 7.80 14.97
C TYR A 47 -7.30 7.61 15.78
N ASP A 48 -8.29 8.49 15.63
CA ASP A 48 -9.58 8.46 16.33
C ASP A 48 -10.76 8.09 15.40
N GLN A 49 -10.47 7.68 14.17
CA GLN A 49 -11.48 7.35 13.17
C GLN A 49 -11.67 5.84 13.03
N MET A 50 -12.89 5.43 12.68
CA MET A 50 -13.24 4.04 12.36
C MET A 50 -13.26 3.81 10.85
N LEU A 51 -13.02 2.58 10.41
CA LEU A 51 -13.16 2.20 9.00
C LEU A 51 -14.61 2.39 8.53
N PHE A 52 -14.77 2.70 7.25
CA PHE A 52 -16.10 2.73 6.63
C PHE A 52 -16.64 1.30 6.41
N GLU A 53 -15.75 0.36 6.08
CA GLU A 53 -16.10 -1.04 5.86
C GLU A 53 -16.35 -1.83 7.15
N ASP A 54 -15.95 -1.29 8.31
CA ASP A 54 -16.01 -1.96 9.61
C ASP A 54 -15.96 -0.92 10.76
N GLU A 55 -17.14 -0.54 11.26
CA GLU A 55 -17.27 0.48 12.30
C GLU A 55 -16.70 0.06 13.67
N THR A 56 -16.23 -1.18 13.81
CA THR A 56 -15.57 -1.68 15.03
C THR A 56 -14.04 -1.62 14.94
N LYS A 57 -13.50 -1.32 13.77
CA LYS A 57 -12.05 -1.27 13.52
C LYS A 57 -11.56 0.17 13.38
N ASN A 58 -10.59 0.55 14.20
CA ASN A 58 -9.88 1.82 14.07
C ASN A 58 -9.00 1.88 12.82
N ARG A 59 -8.99 3.02 12.11
CA ARG A 59 -8.26 3.19 10.84
C ARG A 59 -6.75 3.06 11.00
N MET A 60 -6.16 3.74 11.97
CA MET A 60 -4.71 3.66 12.21
C MET A 60 -4.27 2.23 12.58
N MET A 61 -5.07 1.53 13.38
CA MET A 61 -4.78 0.14 13.73
C MET A 61 -4.87 -0.80 12.52
N GLU A 62 -5.86 -0.60 11.63
CA GLU A 62 -5.91 -1.31 10.35
C GLU A 62 -4.66 -1.04 9.49
N THR A 63 -4.21 0.21 9.40
CA THR A 63 -2.99 0.56 8.65
C THR A 63 -1.75 -0.12 9.24
N LYS A 64 -1.62 -0.17 10.57
CA LYS A 64 -0.53 -0.86 11.26
C LYS A 64 -0.52 -2.37 10.94
N GLU A 65 -1.67 -3.03 11.06
CA GLU A 65 -1.79 -4.46 10.77
C GLU A 65 -1.52 -4.77 9.29
N LEU A 66 -2.00 -3.92 8.38
CA LEU A 66 -1.70 -4.04 6.96
C LEU A 66 -0.20 -3.91 6.68
N PHE A 67 0.48 -2.96 7.32
CA PHE A 67 1.92 -2.78 7.18
C PHE A 67 2.70 -4.01 7.68
N GLU A 68 2.33 -4.56 8.85
CA GLU A 68 2.93 -5.80 9.37
C GLU A 68 2.72 -6.99 8.43
N TRP A 69 1.55 -7.07 7.78
CA TRP A 69 1.27 -8.10 6.80
C TRP A 69 2.12 -7.93 5.53
N VAL A 70 2.32 -6.69 5.06
CA VAL A 70 3.19 -6.39 3.90
C VAL A 70 4.62 -6.81 4.19
N LEU A 71 5.14 -6.50 5.38
CA LEU A 71 6.50 -6.88 5.79
C LEU A 71 6.72 -8.41 5.88
N LYS A 72 5.65 -9.20 6.00
CA LYS A 72 5.71 -10.68 6.03
C LYS A 72 5.62 -11.32 4.63
N GLN A 73 5.54 -10.53 3.56
CA GLN A 73 5.50 -11.07 2.20
C GLN A 73 6.89 -11.54 1.77
N ARG A 74 6.96 -12.61 0.97
CA ARG A 74 8.23 -13.22 0.51
C ARG A 74 9.19 -12.27 -0.21
N CYS A 75 8.69 -11.17 -0.77
CA CYS A 75 9.52 -10.15 -1.41
C CYS A 75 10.31 -9.27 -0.41
N PHE A 76 10.01 -9.39 0.89
CA PHE A 76 10.67 -8.69 1.99
C PHE A 76 11.36 -9.65 2.99
N GLU A 77 11.44 -10.94 2.67
CA GLU A 77 12.34 -11.90 3.35
C GLU A 77 13.80 -11.70 2.91
#